data_AF-A0A932P5P3-F1
#
_entry.id   AF-A0A932P5P3-F1
#
_cell.length_a   1.000
_cell.length_b   1.000
_cell.length_c   1.000
_cell.angle_alpha   90.00
_cell.angle_beta   90.00
_cell.angle_gamma   90.00
#
_symmetry.space_group_name_H-M   'P 1'
#
loop_
_entity.id
_entity.type
_entity.pdbx_description
1 polymer ?
#
loop_
_entity_poly.entity_id
_entity_poly.type
_entity_poly.pdbx_seq_one_letter_code
_entity_poly.pdbx_strand_id
1 'polypeptide(L)'
;MNVADFLAAMSTVEADHRFVFEKVCALKDAVSCLMGMGDKPARAVFGQLRQLLEFFADEFGAHAAEEEQTLFPLIEEQLPDGAQVVARLRQDHETIRCKRQEFADCLEVASELEDDVPDAVLADLLAYGWELWELLDTHAHTETKALREAAAHYLRTSMDSMILA
;
A
#
# COMPACT_ATOMS: atom_id res chain seq x y z
N MET A 1 -3.13 -25.25 -9.93
CA MET A 1 -1.84 -24.54 -9.93
C MET A 1 -0.76 -25.50 -9.44
N ASN A 2 0.42 -25.52 -10.06
CA ASN A 2 1.53 -26.33 -9.55
C ASN A 2 2.36 -25.52 -8.52
N VAL A 3 3.20 -26.18 -7.75
CA VAL A 3 4.01 -25.54 -6.68
C VAL A 3 4.95 -24.46 -7.22
N ALA A 4 5.49 -24.62 -8.42
CA ALA A 4 6.39 -23.64 -9.04
C ALA A 4 5.65 -22.36 -9.45
N ASP A 5 4.44 -22.48 -10.01
CA ASP A 5 3.60 -21.33 -10.38
C ASP A 5 3.21 -20.51 -9.13
N PHE A 6 2.87 -21.21 -8.04
CA PHE A 6 2.53 -20.57 -6.76
C PHE A 6 3.72 -19.81 -6.17
N LEU A 7 4.90 -20.43 -6.13
CA LEU A 7 6.12 -19.79 -5.61
C LEU A 7 6.58 -18.62 -6.50
N ALA A 8 6.36 -18.70 -7.81
CA ALA A 8 6.67 -17.61 -8.73
C ALA A 8 5.77 -16.39 -8.47
N ALA A 9 4.45 -16.59 -8.34
CA ALA A 9 3.51 -15.51 -8.02
C ALA A 9 3.86 -14.81 -6.69
N MET A 10 4.17 -15.60 -5.66
CA MET A 10 4.62 -15.10 -4.36
C MET A 10 5.92 -14.27 -4.45
N SER A 11 6.89 -14.72 -5.25
CA SER A 11 8.17 -14.03 -5.38
C SER A 11 8.04 -12.68 -6.10
N THR A 12 7.13 -12.55 -7.06
CA THR A 12 6.86 -11.28 -7.76
C THR A 12 6.29 -10.26 -6.78
N VAL A 13 5.30 -10.68 -5.99
CA VAL A 13 4.62 -9.81 -5.04
C VAL A 13 5.54 -9.37 -3.90
N GLU A 14 6.39 -10.26 -3.39
CA GLU A 14 7.41 -9.87 -2.41
C GLU A 14 8.44 -8.85 -2.98
N ALA A 15 8.67 -8.86 -4.29
CA ALA A 15 9.50 -7.84 -4.94
C ALA A 15 8.74 -6.51 -5.06
N ASP A 16 7.47 -6.55 -5.43
CA ASP A 16 6.60 -5.38 -5.54
C ASP A 16 6.39 -4.71 -4.18
N HIS A 17 6.15 -5.48 -3.12
CA HIS A 17 6.02 -4.96 -1.75
C HIS A 17 7.27 -4.22 -1.29
N ARG A 18 8.45 -4.68 -1.69
CA ARG A 18 9.71 -3.99 -1.35
C ARG A 18 9.80 -2.65 -2.05
N PHE A 19 9.39 -2.59 -3.31
CA PHE A 19 9.36 -1.35 -4.07
C PHE A 19 8.30 -0.37 -3.54
N VAL A 20 7.11 -0.86 -3.21
CA VAL A 20 6.06 -0.09 -2.54
C VAL A 20 6.54 0.39 -1.17
N PHE A 21 7.24 -0.44 -0.40
CA PHE A 21 7.77 -0.07 0.92
C PHE A 21 8.74 1.11 0.85
N GLU A 22 9.64 1.15 -0.16
CA GLU A 22 10.51 2.30 -0.38
C GLU A 22 9.71 3.60 -0.58
N LYS A 23 8.56 3.52 -1.25
CA LYS A 23 7.67 4.65 -1.53
C LYS A 23 6.85 5.05 -0.31
N VAL A 24 6.41 4.09 0.50
CA VAL A 24 5.75 4.33 1.79
C VAL A 24 6.70 5.03 2.76
N CYS A 25 7.97 4.62 2.81
CA CYS A 25 9.01 5.32 3.56
C CYS A 25 9.22 6.75 3.04
N ALA A 26 9.31 6.93 1.71
CA ALA A 26 9.46 8.27 1.11
C ALA A 26 8.25 9.18 1.41
N LEU A 27 7.04 8.63 1.45
CA LEU A 27 5.83 9.34 1.88
C LEU A 27 5.92 9.78 3.33
N LYS A 28 6.29 8.88 4.23
CA LYS A 28 6.50 9.20 5.65
C LYS A 28 7.50 10.35 5.84
N ASP A 29 8.62 10.28 5.13
CA ASP A 29 9.67 11.30 5.21
C ASP A 29 9.20 12.66 4.68
N ALA A 30 8.47 12.66 3.56
CA ALA A 30 7.91 13.87 2.96
C ALA A 30 6.84 14.51 3.87
N VAL A 31 5.94 13.71 4.45
CA VAL A 31 4.93 14.17 5.43
C VAL A 31 5.61 14.68 6.70
N SER A 32 6.67 14.01 7.16
CA SER A 32 7.44 14.47 8.33
C SER A 32 8.14 15.81 8.09
N CYS A 33 8.52 16.10 6.84
CA CYS A 33 9.08 17.41 6.48
C CYS A 33 8.07 18.55 6.64
N LEU A 34 6.76 18.28 6.52
CA LEU A 34 5.72 19.29 6.75
C LEU A 34 5.70 19.76 8.22
N MET A 35 6.02 18.89 9.18
CA MET A 35 6.07 19.23 10.61
C MET A 35 7.22 20.20 10.97
N GLY A 36 8.27 20.24 10.15
CA GLY A 36 9.48 21.02 10.38
C GLY A 36 9.72 22.07 9.28
N MET A 37 8.65 22.53 8.62
CA MET A 37 8.79 23.30 7.38
C MET A 37 9.58 24.60 7.55
N GLY A 38 9.53 25.28 8.71
CA GLY A 38 10.39 26.45 9.00
C GLY A 38 10.50 27.42 7.80
N ASP A 39 11.73 27.76 7.40
CA ASP A 39 12.02 28.55 6.18
C ASP A 39 12.31 27.67 4.94
N LYS A 40 12.10 26.35 4.98
CA LYS A 40 12.32 25.50 3.79
C LYS A 40 11.24 25.80 2.75
N PRO A 41 11.59 25.88 1.46
CA PRO A 41 10.62 26.18 0.42
C PRO A 41 9.57 25.06 0.34
N ALA A 42 8.33 25.37 0.71
CA ALA A 42 7.18 24.47 0.71
C ALA A 42 7.02 23.78 -0.67
N ARG A 43 7.35 24.50 -1.74
CA ARG A 43 7.37 24.03 -3.13
C ARG A 43 8.14 22.72 -3.34
N ALA A 44 9.27 22.52 -2.66
CA ALA A 44 10.06 21.30 -2.83
C ALA A 44 9.34 20.08 -2.21
N VAL A 45 8.80 20.26 -1.01
CA VAL A 45 8.05 19.20 -0.29
C VAL A 45 6.76 18.88 -1.05
N PHE A 46 6.03 19.89 -1.52
CA PHE A 46 4.80 19.68 -2.28
C PHE A 46 5.07 18.99 -3.62
N GLY A 47 6.16 19.35 -4.30
CA GLY A 47 6.59 18.65 -5.52
C GLY A 47 6.89 17.17 -5.28
N GLN A 48 7.57 16.85 -4.17
CA GLN A 48 7.84 15.46 -3.80
C GLN A 48 6.55 14.69 -3.45
N LEU A 49 5.65 15.30 -2.66
CA LEU A 49 4.37 14.69 -2.33
C LEU A 49 3.53 14.41 -3.58
N ARG A 50 3.50 15.34 -4.54
CA ARG A 50 2.77 15.15 -5.81
C ARG A 50 3.29 13.94 -6.57
N GLN A 51 4.61 13.81 -6.72
CA GLN A 51 5.22 12.66 -7.41
C GLN A 51 4.89 11.33 -6.71
N LEU A 52 4.84 11.33 -5.37
CA LEU A 52 4.47 10.13 -4.61
C LEU A 52 2.99 9.79 -4.80
N LEU A 53 2.10 10.79 -4.80
CA LEU A 53 0.67 10.57 -5.00
C LEU A 53 0.35 10.12 -6.44
N GLU A 54 1.06 10.63 -7.44
CA GLU A 54 0.99 10.15 -8.82
C GLU A 54 1.46 8.69 -8.91
N PHE A 55 2.59 8.37 -8.28
CA PHE A 55 3.08 6.99 -8.18
C PHE A 55 2.02 6.05 -7.57
N PHE A 56 1.42 6.43 -6.43
CA PHE A 56 0.36 5.65 -5.80
C PHE A 56 -0.98 5.68 -6.56
N ALA A 57 -1.16 6.59 -7.52
CA ALA A 57 -2.35 6.56 -8.37
C ALA A 57 -2.24 5.46 -9.43
N ASP A 58 -1.08 5.35 -10.05
CA ASP A 58 -0.85 4.43 -11.18
C ASP A 58 -0.42 3.04 -10.70
N GLU A 59 0.68 2.97 -9.94
CA GLU A 59 1.35 1.70 -9.62
C GLU A 59 0.57 0.89 -8.57
N PHE A 60 0.01 1.56 -7.55
CA PHE A 60 -0.83 0.87 -6.57
C PHE A 60 -2.11 0.31 -7.21
N GLY A 61 -2.69 1.04 -8.18
CA GLY A 61 -3.88 0.57 -8.89
C GLY A 61 -3.62 -0.71 -9.69
N ALA A 62 -2.44 -0.80 -10.34
CA ALA A 62 -2.01 -1.99 -11.06
C ALA A 62 -1.70 -3.16 -10.11
N HIS A 63 -0.97 -2.89 -9.03
CA HIS A 63 -0.61 -3.87 -8.00
C HIS A 63 -1.86 -4.50 -7.35
N ALA A 64 -2.78 -3.67 -6.85
CA ALA A 64 -4.05 -4.11 -6.27
C ALA A 64 -4.87 -4.99 -7.24
N ALA A 65 -4.87 -4.64 -8.53
CA ALA A 65 -5.60 -5.41 -9.54
C ALA A 65 -4.96 -6.78 -9.81
N GLU A 66 -3.63 -6.88 -9.77
CA GLU A 66 -2.90 -8.14 -9.90
C GLU A 66 -3.17 -9.05 -8.69
N GLU A 67 -3.13 -8.50 -7.48
CA GLU A 67 -3.41 -9.23 -6.24
C GLU A 67 -4.83 -9.79 -6.22
N GLU A 68 -5.81 -8.97 -6.59
CA GLU A 68 -7.21 -9.38 -6.66
C GLU A 68 -7.46 -10.49 -7.68
N GLN A 69 -6.69 -10.52 -8.77
CA GLN A 69 -6.81 -11.51 -9.83
C GLN A 69 -6.05 -12.80 -9.54
N THR A 70 -4.96 -12.73 -8.78
CA THR A 70 -4.00 -13.83 -8.64
C THR A 70 -3.85 -14.32 -7.20
N LEU A 71 -3.58 -13.43 -6.26
CA LEU A 71 -3.26 -13.78 -4.87
C LEU A 71 -4.48 -13.98 -4.00
N PHE A 72 -5.48 -13.12 -4.12
CA PHE A 72 -6.67 -13.22 -3.28
C PHE A 72 -7.40 -14.57 -3.46
N PRO A 73 -7.53 -15.12 -4.68
CA PRO A 73 -8.02 -16.49 -4.84
C PRO A 73 -7.18 -17.53 -4.06
N LEU A 74 -5.85 -17.38 -4.03
CA LEU A 74 -4.98 -18.28 -3.28
C LEU A 74 -5.20 -18.15 -1.77
N ILE A 75 -5.34 -16.94 -1.26
CA ILE A 75 -5.63 -16.70 0.17
C ILE A 75 -7.00 -17.31 0.53
N GLU A 76 -8.02 -17.11 -0.30
CA GLU A 76 -9.36 -17.70 -0.13
C GLU A 76 -9.34 -19.23 -0.11
N GLU A 77 -8.54 -19.86 -0.97
CA GLU A 77 -8.42 -21.31 -1.05
C GLU A 77 -7.59 -21.94 0.09
N GLN A 78 -6.53 -21.26 0.54
CA GLN A 78 -5.54 -21.84 1.44
C GLN A 78 -5.79 -21.53 2.92
N LEU A 79 -6.52 -20.46 3.25
CA LEU A 79 -6.76 -20.08 4.64
C LEU A 79 -8.19 -20.36 5.09
N PRO A 80 -8.40 -20.90 6.31
CA PRO A 80 -9.74 -21.12 6.86
C PRO A 80 -10.60 -19.83 6.95
N ASP A 81 -9.96 -18.69 7.18
CA ASP A 81 -10.56 -17.35 7.23
C ASP A 81 -10.26 -16.50 5.99
N GLY A 82 -9.76 -17.11 4.91
CA GLY A 82 -9.27 -16.43 3.71
C GLY A 82 -10.28 -15.46 3.08
N ALA A 83 -11.55 -15.83 3.00
CA ALA A 83 -12.60 -14.95 2.48
C ALA A 83 -12.77 -13.65 3.31
N GLN A 84 -12.59 -13.73 4.62
CA GLN A 84 -12.72 -12.58 5.51
C GLN A 84 -11.48 -11.67 5.40
N VAL A 85 -10.29 -12.27 5.29
CA VAL A 85 -9.03 -11.56 5.03
C VAL A 85 -9.10 -10.82 3.70
N VAL A 86 -9.50 -11.50 2.63
CA VAL A 86 -9.58 -10.89 1.29
C VAL A 86 -10.64 -9.80 1.22
N ALA A 87 -11.79 -9.97 1.86
CA ALA A 87 -12.80 -8.91 1.93
C ALA A 87 -12.25 -7.63 2.58
N ARG A 88 -11.44 -7.79 3.64
CA ARG A 88 -10.75 -6.66 4.28
C ARG A 88 -9.70 -6.03 3.36
N LEU A 89 -8.85 -6.82 2.70
CA LEU A 89 -7.81 -6.29 1.81
C LEU A 89 -8.42 -5.50 0.63
N ARG A 90 -9.52 -5.99 0.03
CA ARG A 90 -10.27 -5.24 -1.00
C ARG A 90 -10.85 -3.93 -0.46
N GLN A 91 -11.35 -3.93 0.78
CA GLN A 91 -11.82 -2.71 1.43
C GLN A 91 -10.67 -1.72 1.68
N ASP A 92 -9.49 -2.22 2.08
CA ASP A 92 -8.30 -1.41 2.26
C ASP A 92 -7.88 -0.77 0.92
N HIS A 93 -7.91 -1.50 -0.20
CA HIS A 93 -7.63 -0.95 -1.55
C HIS A 93 -8.51 0.25 -1.88
N GLU A 94 -9.83 0.12 -1.68
CA GLU A 94 -10.77 1.22 -1.95
C GLU A 94 -10.54 2.41 -1.03
N THR A 95 -10.26 2.13 0.26
CA THR A 95 -10.00 3.17 1.25
C THR A 95 -8.71 3.94 0.93
N ILE A 96 -7.65 3.24 0.53
CA ILE A 96 -6.38 3.82 0.09
C ILE A 96 -6.60 4.71 -1.14
N ARG A 97 -7.39 4.27 -2.13
CA ARG A 97 -7.72 5.09 -3.31
C ARG A 97 -8.42 6.38 -2.93
N CYS A 98 -9.44 6.30 -2.08
CA CYS A 98 -10.17 7.48 -1.59
C CYS A 98 -9.23 8.43 -0.85
N LYS A 99 -8.46 7.92 0.12
CA LYS A 99 -7.57 8.72 0.97
C LYS A 99 -6.42 9.37 0.19
N ARG A 100 -5.90 8.66 -0.81
CA ARG A 100 -4.92 9.22 -1.74
C ARG A 100 -5.50 10.38 -2.53
N GLN A 101 -6.75 10.29 -2.98
CA GLN A 101 -7.41 11.39 -3.69
C GLN A 101 -7.67 12.59 -2.77
N GLU A 102 -8.21 12.36 -1.57
CA GLU A 102 -8.39 13.43 -0.56
C GLU A 102 -7.09 14.17 -0.27
N PHE A 103 -5.97 13.43 -0.16
CA PHE A 103 -4.67 14.03 0.04
C PHE A 103 -4.19 14.82 -1.18
N ALA A 104 -4.40 14.30 -2.40
CA ALA A 104 -4.06 14.99 -3.64
C ALA A 104 -4.82 16.31 -3.81
N ASP A 105 -6.12 16.31 -3.53
CA ASP A 105 -6.98 17.50 -3.60
C ASP A 105 -6.51 18.56 -2.58
N CYS A 106 -6.19 18.15 -1.36
CA CYS A 106 -5.64 19.05 -0.33
C CYS A 106 -4.28 19.63 -0.76
N LEU A 107 -3.41 18.80 -1.37
CA LEU A 107 -2.10 19.22 -1.87
C LEU A 107 -2.21 20.20 -3.03
N GLU A 108 -3.21 20.05 -3.90
CA GLU A 108 -3.49 20.99 -4.98
C GLU A 108 -3.83 22.37 -4.40
N VAL A 109 -4.78 22.42 -3.45
CA VAL A 109 -5.14 23.67 -2.76
C VAL A 109 -3.92 24.31 -2.08
N ALA A 110 -3.11 23.53 -1.35
CA ALA A 110 -1.91 24.04 -0.70
C ALA A 110 -0.88 24.59 -1.70
N SER A 111 -0.78 23.97 -2.88
CA SER A 111 0.16 24.39 -3.92
C SER A 111 -0.22 25.72 -4.58
N GLU A 112 -1.52 26.02 -4.67
CA GLU A 112 -2.02 27.31 -5.20
C GLU A 112 -1.76 28.48 -4.24
N LEU A 113 -1.57 28.19 -2.95
CA LEU A 113 -1.29 29.18 -1.90
C LEU A 113 0.21 29.50 -1.77
N GLU A 114 1.07 28.82 -2.53
CA GLU A 114 2.52 29.01 -2.60
C GLU A 114 3.20 29.05 -1.22
N ASP A 115 3.75 30.20 -0.82
CA ASP A 115 4.46 30.39 0.45
C ASP A 115 3.54 30.86 1.59
N ASP A 116 2.28 31.21 1.30
CA ASP A 116 1.28 31.74 2.25
C ASP A 116 0.28 30.66 2.69
N VAL A 117 0.73 29.41 2.86
CA VAL A 117 -0.14 28.29 3.25
C VAL A 117 -0.62 28.45 4.69
N PRO A 118 -1.94 28.53 4.94
CA PRO A 118 -2.48 28.64 6.30
C PRO A 118 -2.16 27.40 7.15
N ASP A 119 -1.92 27.61 8.45
CA ASP A 119 -1.68 26.52 9.42
C ASP A 119 -2.76 25.42 9.37
N ALA A 120 -4.01 25.79 9.12
CA ALA A 120 -5.11 24.84 8.98
C ALA A 120 -4.93 23.91 7.77
N VAL A 121 -4.50 24.45 6.63
CA VAL A 121 -4.23 23.66 5.41
C VAL A 121 -3.01 22.76 5.63
N LEU A 122 -1.98 23.26 6.32
CA LEU A 122 -0.83 22.44 6.70
C LEU A 122 -1.22 21.31 7.67
N ALA A 123 -2.11 21.57 8.61
CA ALA A 123 -2.64 20.55 9.51
C ALA A 123 -3.43 19.48 8.77
N ASP A 124 -4.26 19.87 7.80
CA ASP A 124 -5.00 18.94 6.95
C ASP A 124 -4.05 18.08 6.09
N LEU A 125 -3.03 18.68 5.45
CA LEU A 125 -2.01 17.95 4.70
C LEU A 125 -1.28 16.92 5.56
N LEU A 126 -0.92 17.30 6.79
CA LEU A 126 -0.31 16.40 7.76
C LEU A 126 -1.25 15.25 8.11
N ALA A 127 -2.53 15.54 8.39
CA ALA A 127 -3.52 14.54 8.73
C ALA A 127 -3.71 13.53 7.59
N TYR A 128 -3.99 14.00 6.38
CA TYR A 128 -4.17 13.13 5.21
C TYR A 128 -2.91 12.32 4.89
N GLY A 129 -1.74 12.95 4.99
CA GLY A 129 -0.46 12.27 4.75
C GLY A 129 -0.19 11.14 5.74
N TRP A 130 -0.46 11.36 7.04
CA TRP A 130 -0.30 10.34 8.07
C TRP A 130 -1.34 9.22 7.95
N GLU A 131 -2.61 9.56 7.69
CA GLU A 131 -3.68 8.58 7.47
C GLU A 131 -3.34 7.66 6.29
N LEU A 132 -2.93 8.23 5.16
CA LEU A 132 -2.56 7.45 3.98
C LEU A 132 -1.34 6.56 4.25
N TRP A 133 -0.32 7.09 4.93
CA TRP A 133 0.86 6.31 5.30
C TRP A 133 0.50 5.12 6.21
N GLU A 134 -0.31 5.34 7.25
CA GLU A 134 -0.70 4.29 8.19
C GLU A 134 -1.52 3.20 7.50
N LEU A 135 -2.42 3.58 6.59
CA LEU A 135 -3.20 2.63 5.79
C LEU A 135 -2.31 1.77 4.90
N LEU A 136 -1.38 2.38 4.15
CA LEU A 136 -0.45 1.66 3.28
C LEU A 136 0.45 0.71 4.07
N ASP A 137 0.99 1.17 5.21
CA ASP A 137 1.85 0.35 6.07
C ASP A 137 1.07 -0.84 6.66
N THR A 138 -0.12 -0.59 7.21
CA THR A 138 -0.97 -1.62 7.81
C THR A 138 -1.43 -2.65 6.78
N HIS A 139 -1.80 -2.19 5.59
CA HIS A 139 -2.22 -3.02 4.48
C HIS A 139 -1.10 -3.97 4.05
N ALA A 140 0.08 -3.43 3.75
CA ALA A 140 1.25 -4.23 3.33
C ALA A 140 1.65 -5.29 4.38
N HIS A 141 1.57 -4.95 5.68
CA HIS A 141 1.82 -5.92 6.75
C HIS A 141 0.76 -7.02 6.82
N THR A 142 -0.51 -6.66 6.67
CA THR A 142 -1.64 -7.60 6.73
C THR A 142 -1.56 -8.59 5.59
N GLU A 143 -1.33 -8.11 4.38
CA GLU A 143 -1.20 -8.93 3.19
C GLU A 143 0.03 -9.83 3.22
N THR A 144 1.21 -9.28 3.53
CA THR A 144 2.45 -10.08 3.64
C THR A 144 2.28 -11.22 4.64
N LYS A 145 1.56 -10.98 5.75
CA LYS A 145 1.24 -12.01 6.73
C LYS A 145 0.33 -13.08 6.12
N ALA A 146 -0.78 -12.69 5.50
CA ALA A 146 -1.74 -13.61 4.90
C ALA A 146 -1.10 -14.49 3.82
N LEU A 147 -0.27 -13.89 2.96
CA LEU A 147 0.46 -14.60 1.91
C LEU A 147 1.43 -15.65 2.47
N ARG A 148 2.18 -15.30 3.53
CA ARG A 148 3.08 -16.25 4.21
C ARG A 148 2.32 -17.40 4.87
N GLU A 149 1.18 -17.10 5.49
CA GLU A 149 0.32 -18.12 6.10
C GLU A 149 -0.27 -19.07 5.04
N ALA A 150 -0.74 -18.52 3.91
CA ALA A 150 -1.25 -19.29 2.78
C ALA A 150 -0.16 -20.19 2.17
N ALA A 151 1.05 -19.66 1.97
CA ALA A 151 2.19 -20.43 1.47
C ALA A 151 2.58 -21.56 2.42
N ALA A 152 2.65 -21.29 3.73
CA ALA A 152 2.95 -22.31 4.73
C ALA A 152 1.88 -23.41 4.76
N HIS A 153 0.60 -23.07 4.58
CA HIS A 153 -0.49 -24.04 4.51
C HIS A 153 -0.40 -24.91 3.24
N TYR A 154 -0.18 -24.29 2.09
CA TYR A 154 -0.06 -24.98 0.81
C TYR A 154 1.12 -25.97 0.77
N LEU A 155 2.28 -25.59 1.33
CA LEU A 155 3.45 -26.46 1.39
C LEU A 155 3.22 -27.68 2.29
N ARG A 156 2.57 -27.50 3.46
CA ARG A 156 2.24 -28.61 4.36
C ARG A 156 1.31 -29.63 3.69
N THR A 157 0.22 -29.15 3.11
CA THR A 157 -0.79 -30.02 2.47
C THR A 157 -0.26 -30.72 1.21
N SER A 158 0.61 -30.06 0.45
CA SER A 158 1.27 -30.65 -0.73
C SER A 158 2.27 -31.75 -0.34
N MET A 159 3.05 -31.55 0.73
CA MET A 159 3.99 -32.57 1.23
C MET A 159 3.26 -33.80 1.77
N ASP A 160 2.17 -33.62 2.52
CA ASP A 160 1.36 -34.73 3.04
C ASP A 160 0.74 -35.56 1.90
N SER A 161 0.30 -34.90 0.83
CA SER A 161 -0.27 -35.56 -0.35
C SER A 161 0.76 -36.37 -1.15
N MET A 162 2.04 -35.97 -1.14
CA MET A 162 3.14 -36.71 -1.79
C MET A 162 3.63 -37.90 -0.95
N ILE A 163 3.48 -37.86 0.38
CA ILE A 163 3.84 -38.97 1.28
C ILE A 163 2.77 -40.07 1.26
N LEU A 164 1.51 -39.71 1.01
CA LEU A 164 0.37 -40.62 0.99
C LEU A 164 0.06 -41.24 -0.38
N ALA A 165 0.80 -40.88 -1.44
CA ALA A 165 0.68 -41.40 -2.80
C ALA A 165 1.75 -42.46 -3.12
#